data_AF-G4A740-F1
#
_entry.id   AF-G4A740-F1
#
_cell.length_a   1.000
_cell.length_b   1.000
_cell.length_c   1.000
_cell.angle_alpha   90.00
_cell.angle_beta   90.00
_cell.angle_gamma   90.00
#
_symmetry.space_group_name_H-M   'P 1'
#
loop_
_entity.id
_entity.type
_entity.pdbx_description
1 polymer ?
#
loop_
_entity_poly.entity_id
_entity_poly.type
_entity_poly.pdbx_seq_one_letter_code
_entity_poly.pdbx_strand_id
1 'polypeptide(L)'
;MQTQASADYQPVFQTENEKRIARAVMETAAKYAARPSEAPASQALLSDEIRQKIIKEVQTTLLSVQGELLTDNEVDMAQIVAKTTEIMVSQTIDIPRITVVPSGEVSAGFHPFKLDVSSLHLQPGAREITIHNLHTNEQSSLSAELGLKEKRPEDYIVFALIDFEDIDYLTQADLLYDLAGQMVAYLHSYLSESEALEVLDKDRRLIAKEIHAQMQAHFEETATAYEVRVSQGFSTLKPCNYTVSADEPVHSVRQTPKDVGKIKQMLFGGFAKCLYPFQKFDSDTERRVAVILESDAQKWFKPAQGQFLIYWKSGLDSKEYVPDFVVETEEGIWLAETKARNDLSSPEVLAKAEAAVKWCQHASDYALQHGGKAWRYVLIPHDEVSKAKRLADFLRFEKKVV
;
A
#
# COMPACT_ATOMS: atom_id res chain seq x y z
N MET A 1 -46.70 -1.39 12.40
CA MET A 1 -45.73 -1.27 11.29
C MET A 1 -45.39 0.20 11.15
N GLN A 2 -44.33 0.65 11.81
CA GLN A 2 -43.83 2.02 11.70
C GLN A 2 -42.79 2.06 10.57
N THR A 3 -43.14 2.81 9.54
CA THR A 3 -42.28 3.31 8.47
C THR A 3 -41.01 3.92 9.06
N GLN A 4 -39.86 3.28 8.84
CA GLN A 4 -38.57 3.90 9.11
C GLN A 4 -38.36 5.04 8.12
N ALA A 5 -38.25 6.25 8.68
CA ALA A 5 -38.00 7.48 7.95
C ALA A 5 -36.79 7.32 7.03
N SER A 6 -37.02 7.48 5.72
CA SER A 6 -35.99 7.95 4.82
C SER A 6 -35.41 9.22 5.43
N ALA A 7 -34.10 9.28 5.65
CA ALA A 7 -33.46 10.55 5.90
C ALA A 7 -33.90 11.50 4.77
N ASP A 8 -34.54 12.63 5.12
CA ASP A 8 -35.01 13.63 4.17
C ASP A 8 -33.81 14.16 3.37
N TYR A 9 -33.50 13.51 2.25
CA TYR A 9 -32.49 13.96 1.32
C TYR A 9 -33.06 15.16 0.58
N GLN A 10 -32.68 16.36 1.01
CA GLN A 10 -32.98 17.57 0.26
C GLN A 10 -31.87 17.78 -0.78
N PRO A 11 -32.16 17.64 -2.08
CA PRO A 11 -31.16 17.87 -3.11
C PRO A 11 -30.75 19.34 -3.09
N VAL A 12 -29.45 19.61 -2.97
CA VAL A 12 -28.87 20.96 -2.98
C VAL A 12 -29.24 21.72 -4.27
N PHE A 13 -29.31 20.99 -5.38
CA PHE A 13 -29.69 21.50 -6.69
C PHE A 13 -31.00 20.85 -7.13
N GLN A 14 -32.00 21.68 -7.40
CA GLN A 14 -33.37 21.22 -7.67
C GLN A 14 -33.60 20.98 -9.16
N THR A 15 -32.96 21.79 -10.01
CA THR A 15 -33.12 21.69 -11.46
C THR A 15 -32.07 20.77 -12.10
N GLU A 16 -32.45 20.06 -13.17
CA GLU A 16 -31.49 19.23 -13.92
C GLU A 16 -30.37 20.06 -14.57
N ASN A 17 -30.67 21.32 -14.93
CA ASN A 17 -29.66 22.26 -15.42
C ASN A 17 -28.64 22.61 -14.34
N GLU A 18 -29.07 22.91 -13.10
CA GLU A 18 -28.16 23.15 -11.98
C GLU A 18 -27.28 21.93 -11.69
N LYS A 19 -27.85 20.72 -11.67
CA LYS A 19 -27.09 19.48 -11.45
C LYS A 19 -26.04 19.26 -12.54
N ARG A 20 -26.37 19.57 -13.80
CA ARG A 20 -25.44 19.46 -14.93
C ARG A 20 -24.29 20.46 -14.81
N ILE A 21 -24.59 21.71 -14.46
CA ILE A 21 -23.57 22.75 -14.22
C ILE A 21 -22.69 22.34 -13.05
N ALA A 22 -23.27 21.88 -11.94
CA ALA A 22 -22.53 21.43 -10.77
C ALA A 22 -21.57 20.26 -11.10
N ARG A 23 -22.00 19.29 -11.93
CA ARG A 23 -21.11 18.20 -12.41
C ARG A 23 -19.93 18.75 -13.21
N ALA A 24 -20.18 19.66 -14.15
CA ALA A 24 -19.11 20.29 -14.94
C ALA A 24 -18.14 21.10 -14.06
N VAL A 25 -18.66 21.79 -13.03
CA VAL A 25 -17.85 22.49 -12.03
C VAL A 25 -16.99 21.50 -11.25
N MET A 26 -17.56 20.38 -10.77
CA MET A 26 -16.80 19.36 -10.04
C MET A 26 -15.67 18.76 -10.88
N GLU A 27 -15.94 18.40 -12.14
CA GLU A 27 -14.95 17.89 -13.08
C GLU A 27 -13.83 18.90 -13.36
N THR A 28 -14.20 20.17 -13.49
CA THR A 28 -13.23 21.26 -13.74
C THR A 28 -12.38 21.55 -12.50
N ALA A 29 -13.01 21.65 -11.33
CA ALA A 29 -12.32 21.87 -10.06
C ALA A 29 -11.40 20.70 -9.70
N ALA A 30 -11.76 19.46 -10.04
CA ALA A 30 -10.89 18.29 -9.88
C ALA A 30 -9.60 18.38 -10.72
N LYS A 31 -9.59 19.09 -11.86
CA LYS A 31 -8.35 19.29 -12.65
C LYS A 31 -7.34 20.19 -11.94
N TYR A 32 -7.80 21.13 -11.12
CA TYR A 32 -6.91 22.01 -10.33
C TYR A 32 -6.14 21.22 -9.26
N ALA A 33 -6.66 20.07 -8.82
CA ALA A 33 -5.95 19.16 -7.93
C ALA A 33 -4.59 18.70 -8.49
N ALA A 34 -4.48 18.58 -9.82
CA ALA A 34 -3.25 18.22 -10.53
C ALA A 34 -2.32 19.42 -10.80
N ARG A 35 -2.63 20.61 -10.27
CA ARG A 35 -1.80 21.81 -10.39
C ARG A 35 -1.45 22.36 -9.00
N PRO A 36 -0.54 21.70 -8.26
CA PRO A 36 -0.11 22.13 -6.92
C PRO A 36 0.37 23.58 -6.84
N SER A 37 0.90 24.13 -7.94
CA SER A 37 1.35 25.53 -8.02
C SER A 37 0.22 26.56 -8.02
N GLU A 38 -0.98 26.17 -8.48
CA GLU A 38 -2.16 27.04 -8.53
C GLU A 38 -3.12 26.75 -7.37
N ALA A 39 -3.34 25.47 -7.05
CA ALA A 39 -4.24 25.02 -6.00
C ALA A 39 -3.53 23.96 -5.13
N PRO A 40 -2.73 24.38 -4.14
CA PRO A 40 -2.00 23.44 -3.29
C PRO A 40 -2.89 22.65 -2.32
N ALA A 41 -4.07 23.19 -1.98
CA ALA A 41 -5.05 22.57 -1.07
C ALA A 41 -6.47 22.81 -1.59
N SER A 42 -7.44 22.00 -1.18
CA SER A 42 -8.85 22.18 -1.60
C SER A 42 -9.39 23.55 -1.20
N GLN A 43 -8.94 24.11 -0.07
CA GLN A 43 -9.29 25.45 0.39
C GLN A 43 -8.98 26.54 -0.66
N ALA A 44 -7.97 26.35 -1.52
CA ALA A 44 -7.63 27.29 -2.57
C ALA A 44 -8.79 27.50 -3.57
N LEU A 45 -9.63 26.49 -3.76
CA LEU A 45 -10.80 26.54 -4.65
C LEU A 45 -11.88 27.54 -4.19
N LEU A 46 -11.83 27.98 -2.94
CA LEU A 46 -12.75 29.00 -2.40
C LEU A 46 -12.28 30.42 -2.73
N SER A 47 -11.06 30.58 -3.22
CA SER A 47 -10.50 31.88 -3.61
C SER A 47 -11.22 32.43 -4.84
N ASP A 48 -11.53 33.72 -4.83
CA ASP A 48 -12.24 34.38 -5.94
C ASP A 48 -11.52 34.22 -7.28
N GLU A 49 -10.17 34.26 -7.28
CA GLU A 49 -9.39 34.06 -8.50
C GLU A 49 -9.64 32.70 -9.14
N ILE A 50 -9.64 31.62 -8.34
CA ILE A 50 -9.85 30.26 -8.85
C ILE A 50 -11.31 30.06 -9.25
N ARG A 51 -12.26 30.58 -8.46
CA ARG A 51 -13.69 30.54 -8.80
C ARG A 51 -13.98 31.21 -10.15
N GLN A 52 -13.38 32.37 -10.43
CA GLN A 52 -13.53 33.05 -11.72
C GLN A 52 -12.92 32.25 -12.88
N LYS A 53 -11.75 31.63 -12.67
CA LYS A 53 -11.14 30.73 -13.68
C LYS A 53 -12.04 29.53 -13.97
N ILE A 54 -12.61 28.91 -12.93
CA ILE A 54 -13.56 27.79 -13.06
C ILE A 54 -14.82 28.23 -13.83
N ILE A 55 -15.41 29.39 -13.51
CA ILE A 55 -16.58 29.91 -14.22
C ILE A 55 -16.30 30.02 -15.73
N LYS A 56 -15.15 30.61 -16.09
CA LYS A 56 -14.76 30.79 -17.50
C LYS A 56 -14.55 29.45 -18.22
N GLU A 57 -13.89 28.49 -17.57
CA GLU A 57 -13.65 27.16 -18.15
C GLU A 57 -14.95 26.35 -18.30
N VAL A 58 -15.85 26.42 -17.31
CA VAL A 58 -17.17 25.78 -17.36
C VAL A 58 -18.05 26.40 -18.44
N GLN A 59 -18.09 27.73 -18.56
CA GLN A 59 -18.81 28.42 -19.64
C GLN A 59 -18.31 27.96 -21.03
N THR A 60 -16.99 27.89 -21.21
CA THR A 60 -16.38 27.43 -22.48
C THR A 60 -16.77 25.98 -22.79
N THR A 61 -16.74 25.11 -21.77
CA THR A 61 -17.09 23.69 -21.90
C THR A 61 -18.57 23.52 -22.25
N LEU A 62 -19.46 24.25 -21.58
CA LEU A 62 -20.90 24.20 -21.84
C LEU A 62 -21.25 24.74 -23.24
N LEU A 63 -20.62 25.84 -23.68
CA LEU A 63 -20.79 26.41 -25.02
C LEU A 63 -20.33 25.44 -26.12
N SER A 64 -19.24 24.69 -25.89
CA SER A 64 -18.73 23.73 -26.88
C SER A 64 -19.63 22.50 -27.05
N VAL A 65 -20.37 22.11 -26.01
CA VAL A 65 -21.28 20.95 -26.02
C VAL A 65 -22.68 21.36 -26.50
N GLN A 66 -23.05 22.64 -26.36
CA GLN A 66 -24.33 23.20 -26.79
C GLN A 66 -24.13 24.21 -27.92
N GLY A 67 -24.01 23.72 -29.15
CA GLY A 67 -24.57 24.49 -30.26
C GLY A 67 -26.07 24.66 -30.02
N GLU A 68 -26.50 25.88 -29.68
CA GLU A 68 -27.88 26.40 -29.86
C GLU A 68 -29.00 26.02 -28.86
N LEU A 69 -28.73 25.72 -27.58
CA LEU A 69 -29.84 25.52 -26.61
C LEU A 69 -29.58 26.08 -25.21
N LEU A 70 -29.18 27.35 -25.13
CA LEU A 70 -29.35 28.14 -23.91
C LEU A 70 -30.76 28.76 -23.95
N THR A 71 -31.72 28.06 -23.35
CA THR A 71 -33.01 28.68 -23.00
C THR A 71 -32.80 29.56 -21.78
N ASP A 72 -33.34 30.78 -21.85
CA ASP A 72 -33.33 31.87 -20.87
C ASP A 72 -33.83 31.45 -19.47
N ASN A 73 -33.08 30.63 -18.77
CA ASN A 73 -33.04 30.73 -17.32
C ASN A 73 -31.69 31.32 -17.00
N GLU A 74 -31.68 32.57 -16.54
CA GLU A 74 -30.54 33.22 -15.87
C GLU A 74 -30.20 32.43 -14.61
N VAL A 75 -29.60 31.26 -14.81
CA VAL A 75 -29.05 30.47 -13.72
C VAL A 75 -27.81 31.20 -13.26
N ASP A 76 -27.80 31.64 -12.01
CA ASP A 76 -26.63 32.29 -11.40
C ASP A 76 -25.48 31.29 -11.27
N MET A 77 -24.68 31.23 -12.34
CA MET A 77 -23.50 30.37 -12.45
C MET A 77 -22.51 30.63 -11.31
N ALA A 78 -22.39 31.88 -10.86
CA ALA A 78 -21.47 32.24 -9.79
C ALA A 78 -21.94 31.64 -8.46
N GLN A 79 -23.24 31.67 -8.16
CA GLN A 79 -23.79 31.00 -6.97
C GLN A 79 -23.64 29.48 -7.04
N ILE A 80 -23.84 28.86 -8.21
CA ILE A 80 -23.66 27.41 -8.35
C ILE A 80 -22.21 27.04 -8.14
N VAL A 81 -21.26 27.78 -8.71
CA VAL A 81 -19.82 27.53 -8.52
C VAL A 81 -19.43 27.73 -7.05
N ALA A 82 -19.92 28.79 -6.40
CA ALA A 82 -19.64 29.03 -4.98
C ALA A 82 -20.16 27.89 -4.10
N LYS A 83 -21.44 27.51 -4.25
CA LYS A 83 -22.05 26.39 -3.50
C LYS A 83 -21.37 25.06 -3.79
N THR A 84 -21.05 24.78 -5.06
CA THR A 84 -20.42 23.52 -5.46
C THR A 84 -19.00 23.43 -4.90
N THR A 85 -18.21 24.50 -4.97
CA THR A 85 -16.85 24.53 -4.41
C THR A 85 -16.86 24.40 -2.89
N GLU A 86 -17.79 25.06 -2.19
CA GLU A 86 -17.98 24.91 -0.73
C GLU A 86 -18.32 23.49 -0.33
N ILE A 87 -19.27 22.86 -1.03
CA ILE A 87 -19.62 21.46 -0.78
C ILE A 87 -18.41 20.56 -1.05
N MET A 88 -17.69 20.78 -2.14
CA MET A 88 -16.54 19.96 -2.49
C MET A 88 -15.44 20.04 -1.44
N VAL A 89 -15.12 21.23 -0.93
CA VAL A 89 -14.15 21.40 0.18
C VAL A 89 -14.67 20.77 1.48
N SER A 90 -15.97 20.92 1.78
CA SER A 90 -16.58 20.31 2.97
C SER A 90 -16.57 18.78 2.94
N GLN A 91 -16.57 18.18 1.75
CA GLN A 91 -16.57 16.74 1.53
C GLN A 91 -15.19 16.18 1.15
N THR A 92 -14.12 16.96 1.34
CA THR A 92 -12.75 16.56 1.03
C THR A 92 -11.85 16.65 2.27
N ILE A 93 -10.93 15.68 2.38
CA ILE A 93 -9.73 15.79 3.21
C ILE A 93 -8.56 15.88 2.22
N ASP A 94 -7.67 16.85 2.42
CA ASP A 94 -6.58 17.15 1.49
C ASP A 94 -5.50 16.07 1.51
N ILE A 95 -5.66 15.04 0.67
CA ILE A 95 -4.71 13.92 0.52
C ILE A 95 -3.73 14.25 -0.61
N PRO A 96 -2.46 14.59 -0.30
CA PRO A 96 -1.46 14.85 -1.32
C PRO A 96 -1.03 13.56 -2.00
N ARG A 97 -0.78 13.62 -3.31
CA ARG A 97 -0.17 12.51 -4.07
C ARG A 97 1.35 12.67 -4.05
N ILE A 98 1.97 11.93 -3.12
CA ILE A 98 3.41 11.97 -2.86
C ILE A 98 4.08 10.82 -3.60
N THR A 99 5.08 11.15 -4.42
CA THR A 99 5.97 10.18 -5.06
C THR A 99 7.39 10.46 -4.62
N VAL A 100 8.05 9.47 -4.04
CA VAL A 100 9.47 9.54 -3.69
C VAL A 100 10.26 9.02 -4.89
N VAL A 101 11.06 9.88 -5.51
CA VAL A 101 11.87 9.54 -6.68
C VAL A 101 13.34 9.49 -6.23
N PRO A 102 14.08 8.40 -6.48
CA PRO A 102 15.51 8.38 -6.19
C PRO A 102 16.22 9.43 -7.05
N SER A 103 17.09 10.21 -6.41
CA SER A 103 17.93 11.22 -7.06
C SER A 103 19.40 10.84 -6.83
N GLY A 104 20.13 10.55 -7.91
CA GLY A 104 21.53 10.14 -7.84
C GLY A 104 21.77 8.75 -8.44
N GLU A 105 22.93 8.17 -8.14
CA GLU A 105 23.24 6.79 -8.51
C GLU A 105 22.47 5.84 -7.58
N VAL A 106 21.62 5.00 -8.16
CA VAL A 106 20.95 3.90 -7.46
C VAL A 106 21.86 2.68 -7.59
N SER A 107 22.45 2.24 -6.48
CA SER A 107 23.11 0.95 -6.41
C SER A 107 22.18 -0.04 -5.72
N ALA A 108 21.79 -1.07 -6.45
CA ALA A 108 21.09 -2.23 -5.91
C ALA A 108 22.09 -3.38 -5.87
N GLY A 109 22.20 -4.06 -4.72
CA GLY A 109 23.18 -5.12 -4.59
C GLY A 109 23.02 -5.95 -3.33
N PHE A 110 23.87 -6.96 -3.24
CA PHE A 110 23.98 -7.83 -2.08
C PHE A 110 25.21 -7.45 -1.28
N HIS A 111 25.08 -7.37 0.03
CA HIS A 111 26.23 -7.17 0.92
C HIS A 111 26.88 -8.51 1.28
N PRO A 112 28.19 -8.54 1.59
CA PRO A 112 28.84 -9.72 2.15
C PRO A 112 28.17 -10.16 3.45
N PHE A 113 27.78 -11.43 3.51
CA PHE A 113 27.20 -12.04 4.71
C PHE A 113 27.83 -13.41 4.95
N LYS A 114 27.61 -13.93 6.17
CA LYS A 114 28.07 -15.27 6.55
C LYS A 114 26.96 -16.27 6.23
N LEU A 115 27.28 -17.25 5.40
CA LEU A 115 26.34 -18.28 4.96
C LEU A 115 25.90 -19.14 6.16
N ASP A 116 24.59 -19.31 6.33
CA ASP A 116 24.02 -20.30 7.25
C ASP A 116 24.03 -21.68 6.58
N VAL A 117 24.91 -22.55 7.06
CA VAL A 117 25.12 -23.91 6.55
C VAL A 117 24.43 -24.99 7.39
N SER A 118 23.68 -24.59 8.43
CA SER A 118 23.12 -25.51 9.43
C SER A 118 22.11 -26.52 8.86
N SER A 119 21.43 -26.18 7.77
CA SER A 119 20.45 -27.03 7.09
C SER A 119 21.05 -27.93 6.01
N LEU A 120 22.30 -27.71 5.60
CA LEU A 120 22.92 -28.29 4.40
C LEU A 120 23.89 -29.44 4.75
N HIS A 121 23.43 -30.47 5.44
CA HIS A 121 24.27 -31.65 5.68
C HIS A 121 24.19 -32.65 4.51
N LEU A 122 24.90 -32.35 3.43
CA LEU A 122 24.90 -33.13 2.19
C LEU A 122 25.87 -34.32 2.30
N GLN A 123 25.46 -35.46 1.76
CA GLN A 123 26.24 -36.71 1.76
C GLN A 123 26.62 -37.12 0.34
N PRO A 124 27.81 -37.69 0.12
CA PRO A 124 28.21 -38.23 -1.18
C PRO A 124 27.19 -39.27 -1.64
N GLY A 125 26.80 -39.19 -2.91
CA GLY A 125 25.87 -40.12 -3.51
C GLY A 125 26.53 -40.86 -4.67
N ALA A 126 26.63 -42.19 -4.57
CA ALA A 126 27.10 -43.01 -5.68
C ALA A 126 26.14 -42.85 -6.88
N ARG A 127 26.65 -42.37 -8.03
CA ARG A 127 25.95 -42.46 -9.31
C ARG A 127 26.28 -43.81 -9.94
N GLU A 128 25.45 -44.80 -9.68
CA GLU A 128 25.55 -46.11 -10.33
C GLU A 128 24.56 -46.21 -11.49
N ILE A 129 25.07 -46.49 -12.69
CA ILE A 129 24.26 -46.93 -13.81
C ILE A 129 24.11 -48.44 -13.68
N THR A 130 22.92 -48.91 -13.34
CA THR A 130 22.62 -50.34 -13.35
C THR A 130 22.29 -50.78 -14.78
N ILE A 131 23.13 -51.63 -15.35
CA ILE A 131 22.91 -52.25 -16.65
C ILE A 131 22.33 -53.65 -16.41
N HIS A 132 21.11 -53.87 -16.89
CA HIS A 132 20.47 -55.17 -16.79
C HIS A 132 20.42 -55.83 -18.18
N ASN A 133 21.08 -56.99 -18.30
CA ASN A 133 21.08 -57.76 -19.53
C ASN A 133 19.82 -58.63 -19.59
N LEU A 134 18.89 -58.30 -20.50
CA LEU A 134 17.59 -58.98 -20.63
C LEU A 134 17.69 -60.42 -21.16
N HIS A 135 18.82 -60.82 -21.75
CA HIS A 135 19.02 -62.16 -22.31
C HIS A 135 19.70 -63.11 -21.33
N THR A 136 20.70 -62.65 -20.58
CA THR A 136 21.44 -63.45 -19.58
C THR A 136 20.95 -63.27 -18.16
N ASN A 137 20.02 -62.32 -17.93
CA ASN A 137 19.53 -61.91 -16.60
C ASN A 137 20.62 -61.39 -15.65
N GLU A 138 21.81 -61.09 -16.16
CA GLU A 138 22.92 -60.55 -15.38
C GLU A 138 22.73 -59.05 -15.14
N GLN A 139 23.13 -58.59 -13.95
CA GLN A 139 23.21 -57.18 -13.60
C GLN A 139 24.67 -56.79 -13.46
N SER A 140 25.06 -55.72 -14.13
CA SER A 140 26.34 -55.04 -13.91
C SER A 140 26.08 -53.59 -13.52
N SER A 141 26.95 -53.03 -12.68
CA SER A 141 26.94 -51.60 -12.36
C SER A 141 28.13 -50.92 -13.02
N LEU A 142 27.88 -49.75 -13.59
CA LEU A 142 28.92 -48.84 -14.06
C LEU A 142 28.87 -47.58 -13.20
N SER A 143 29.98 -47.22 -12.58
CA SER A 143 30.11 -45.92 -11.92
C SER A 143 30.07 -44.83 -12.99
N ALA A 144 29.11 -43.91 -12.92
CA ALA A 144 29.10 -42.75 -13.80
C ALA A 144 30.25 -41.83 -13.40
N GLU A 145 31.19 -41.57 -14.30
CA GLU A 145 32.22 -40.57 -14.07
C GLU A 145 31.59 -39.20 -13.83
N LEU A 146 32.21 -38.42 -12.93
CA LEU A 146 31.90 -37.00 -12.74
C LEU A 146 31.79 -36.31 -14.11
N GLY A 147 30.85 -35.37 -14.24
CA GLY A 147 30.69 -34.57 -15.45
C GLY A 147 31.92 -33.70 -15.77
N LEU A 148 31.71 -32.57 -16.43
CA LEU A 148 32.79 -31.60 -16.65
C LEU A 148 33.49 -31.28 -15.32
N LYS A 149 34.81 -31.49 -15.28
CA LYS A 149 35.66 -31.14 -14.14
C LYS A 149 35.98 -29.67 -14.21
N GLU A 150 35.38 -28.87 -13.35
CA GLU A 150 35.71 -27.46 -13.23
C GLU A 150 37.09 -27.28 -12.60
N LYS A 151 37.73 -26.14 -12.89
CA LYS A 151 39.09 -25.86 -12.41
C LYS A 151 39.12 -25.53 -10.92
N ARG A 152 38.06 -24.93 -10.40
CA ARG A 152 37.89 -24.64 -8.97
C ARG A 152 36.60 -25.26 -8.44
N PRO A 153 36.59 -25.80 -7.21
CA PRO A 153 35.37 -26.33 -6.61
C PRO A 153 34.26 -25.26 -6.45
N GLU A 154 34.63 -24.00 -6.27
CA GLU A 154 33.69 -22.87 -6.18
C GLU A 154 32.94 -22.64 -7.49
N ASP A 155 33.56 -22.92 -8.65
CA ASP A 155 32.98 -22.69 -9.99
C ASP A 155 31.70 -23.52 -10.19
N TYR A 156 31.59 -24.70 -9.56
CA TYR A 156 30.38 -25.53 -9.60
C TYR A 156 29.14 -24.83 -9.05
N ILE A 157 29.34 -24.04 -7.99
CA ILE A 157 28.28 -23.29 -7.32
C ILE A 157 28.02 -21.99 -8.09
N VAL A 158 29.07 -21.26 -8.42
CA VAL A 158 28.98 -19.98 -9.14
C VAL A 158 28.27 -20.17 -10.49
N PHE A 159 28.58 -21.23 -11.23
CA PHE A 159 27.91 -21.54 -12.49
C PHE A 159 26.39 -21.72 -12.31
N ALA A 160 25.96 -22.41 -11.26
CA ALA A 160 24.55 -22.58 -10.95
C ALA A 160 23.87 -21.32 -10.39
N LEU A 161 24.63 -20.40 -9.78
CA LEU A 161 24.15 -19.10 -9.31
C LEU A 161 23.97 -18.10 -10.47
N ILE A 162 24.80 -18.16 -11.50
CA ILE A 162 24.68 -17.29 -12.69
C ILE A 162 23.41 -17.59 -13.50
N ASP A 163 22.85 -18.80 -13.38
CA ASP A 163 21.59 -19.18 -14.04
C ASP A 163 20.37 -18.40 -13.51
N PHE A 164 20.47 -17.68 -12.39
CA PHE A 164 19.39 -16.86 -11.84
C PHE A 164 19.35 -15.47 -12.48
N GLU A 165 18.17 -15.02 -12.92
CA GLU A 165 17.99 -13.77 -13.68
C GLU A 165 18.35 -12.49 -12.90
N ASP A 166 18.35 -12.56 -11.57
CA ASP A 166 18.59 -11.45 -10.65
C ASP A 166 20.04 -11.38 -10.12
N ILE A 167 20.92 -12.27 -10.60
CA ILE A 167 22.35 -12.25 -10.28
C ILE A 167 23.14 -11.63 -11.43
N ASP A 168 23.84 -10.53 -11.15
CA ASP A 168 24.79 -9.93 -12.08
C ASP A 168 26.22 -10.33 -11.73
N TYR A 169 26.75 -11.31 -12.48
CA TYR A 169 28.11 -11.81 -12.29
C TYR A 169 29.18 -10.71 -12.41
N LEU A 170 28.99 -9.70 -13.27
CA LEU A 170 30.02 -8.69 -13.52
C LEU A 170 30.25 -7.79 -12.32
N THR A 171 29.19 -7.50 -11.57
CA THR A 171 29.25 -6.63 -10.38
C THR A 171 29.42 -7.41 -9.09
N GLN A 172 29.02 -8.69 -9.05
CA GLN A 172 28.91 -9.47 -7.82
C GLN A 172 29.86 -10.67 -7.73
N ALA A 173 30.81 -10.83 -8.66
CA ALA A 173 31.74 -11.96 -8.69
C ALA A 173 32.42 -12.22 -7.32
N ASP A 174 32.97 -11.18 -6.68
CA ASP A 174 33.68 -11.33 -5.41
C ASP A 174 32.78 -11.92 -4.31
N LEU A 175 31.52 -11.50 -4.25
CA LEU A 175 30.54 -12.02 -3.29
C LEU A 175 30.16 -13.48 -3.61
N LEU A 176 29.92 -13.79 -4.89
CA LEU A 176 29.56 -15.15 -5.31
C LEU A 176 30.68 -16.14 -4.97
N TYR A 177 31.94 -15.76 -5.21
CA TYR A 177 33.09 -16.59 -4.86
C TYR A 177 33.31 -16.68 -3.34
N ASP A 178 33.04 -15.62 -2.58
CA ASP A 178 33.11 -15.68 -1.12
C ASP A 178 32.08 -16.67 -0.54
N LEU A 179 30.82 -16.57 -0.96
CA LEU A 179 29.74 -17.47 -0.51
C LEU A 179 29.98 -18.92 -0.95
N ALA A 180 30.41 -19.13 -2.20
CA ALA A 180 30.78 -20.45 -2.69
C ALA A 180 31.98 -21.02 -1.90
N GLY A 181 32.97 -20.20 -1.58
CA GLY A 181 34.12 -20.58 -0.75
C GLY A 181 33.73 -20.99 0.66
N GLN A 182 32.80 -20.25 1.30
CA GLN A 182 32.26 -20.61 2.62
C GLN A 182 31.57 -21.99 2.58
N MET A 183 30.82 -22.30 1.53
CA MET A 183 30.17 -23.60 1.37
C MET A 183 31.19 -24.74 1.11
N VAL A 184 32.17 -24.52 0.24
CA VAL A 184 33.24 -25.50 -0.04
C VAL A 184 34.07 -25.80 1.21
N ALA A 185 34.44 -24.76 1.98
CA ALA A 185 35.15 -24.93 3.24
C ALA A 185 34.33 -25.74 4.27
N TYR A 186 33.01 -25.55 4.27
CA TYR A 186 32.11 -26.35 5.11
C TYR A 186 32.07 -27.82 4.67
N LEU A 187 31.95 -28.12 3.38
CA LEU A 187 32.00 -29.49 2.87
C LEU A 187 33.32 -30.20 3.21
N HIS A 188 34.47 -29.51 3.07
CA HIS A 188 35.78 -30.05 3.44
C HIS A 188 35.96 -30.29 4.95
N SER A 189 35.12 -29.70 5.81
CA SER A 189 35.21 -29.95 7.24
C SER A 189 34.77 -31.36 7.64
N TYR A 190 33.98 -32.03 6.79
CA TYR A 190 33.44 -33.35 7.08
C TYR A 190 33.52 -34.37 5.93
N LEU A 191 33.96 -33.97 4.73
CA LEU A 191 34.18 -34.84 3.55
C LEU A 191 35.62 -34.74 3.03
N SER A 192 36.09 -35.80 2.37
CA SER A 192 37.34 -35.75 1.61
C SER A 192 37.20 -34.87 0.35
N GLU A 193 38.32 -34.46 -0.26
CA GLU A 193 38.30 -33.59 -1.45
C GLU A 193 37.54 -34.21 -2.63
N SER A 194 37.66 -35.52 -2.85
CA SER A 194 36.93 -36.23 -3.91
C SER A 194 35.43 -36.30 -3.62
N GLU A 195 35.05 -36.57 -2.37
CA GLU A 195 33.65 -36.67 -1.95
C GLU A 195 32.95 -35.30 -1.98
N ALA A 196 33.66 -34.23 -1.62
CA ALA A 196 33.14 -32.87 -1.73
C ALA A 196 32.85 -32.49 -3.19
N LEU A 197 33.72 -32.85 -4.13
CA LEU A 197 33.49 -32.61 -5.56
C LEU A 197 32.29 -33.38 -6.10
N GLU A 198 32.06 -34.62 -5.64
CA GLU A 198 30.86 -35.39 -6.01
C GLU A 198 29.58 -34.74 -5.52
N VAL A 199 29.57 -34.25 -4.27
CA VAL A 199 28.44 -33.51 -3.70
C VAL A 199 28.21 -32.20 -4.47
N LEU A 200 29.28 -31.46 -4.78
CA LEU A 200 29.17 -30.22 -5.55
C LEU A 200 28.61 -30.47 -6.95
N ASP A 201 29.08 -31.48 -7.69
CA ASP A 201 28.55 -31.78 -9.02
C ASP A 201 27.08 -32.26 -8.99
N LYS A 202 26.71 -33.06 -7.99
CA LYS A 202 25.37 -33.60 -7.86
C LYS A 202 24.35 -32.56 -7.38
N ASP A 203 24.69 -31.87 -6.31
CA ASP A 203 23.75 -31.02 -5.56
C ASP A 203 23.99 -29.52 -5.82
N ARG A 204 24.81 -29.12 -6.81
CA ARG A 204 25.05 -27.70 -7.17
C ARG A 204 23.80 -26.85 -7.27
N ARG A 205 22.71 -27.39 -7.85
CA ARG A 205 21.44 -26.65 -7.98
C ARG A 205 20.76 -26.42 -6.64
N LEU A 206 20.82 -27.40 -5.73
CA LEU A 206 20.27 -27.28 -4.39
C LEU A 206 21.08 -26.28 -3.58
N ILE A 207 22.41 -26.39 -3.63
CA ILE A 207 23.34 -25.48 -2.96
C ILE A 207 23.13 -24.04 -3.47
N ALA A 208 23.10 -23.84 -4.78
CA ALA A 208 22.86 -22.53 -5.39
C ALA A 208 21.49 -21.95 -4.99
N LYS A 209 20.43 -22.77 -4.92
CA LYS A 209 19.11 -22.33 -4.49
C LYS A 209 19.10 -21.85 -3.03
N GLU A 210 19.77 -22.55 -2.12
CA GLU A 210 19.83 -22.14 -0.71
C GLU A 210 20.71 -20.90 -0.50
N ILE A 211 21.84 -20.81 -1.22
CA ILE A 211 22.68 -19.60 -1.22
C ILE A 211 21.90 -18.42 -1.79
N HIS A 212 21.20 -18.60 -2.91
CA HIS A 212 20.34 -17.57 -3.52
C HIS A 212 19.25 -17.11 -2.55
N ALA A 213 18.56 -18.04 -1.88
CA ALA A 213 17.55 -17.69 -0.88
C ALA A 213 18.10 -16.82 0.26
N GLN A 214 19.34 -17.07 0.70
CA GLN A 214 20.00 -16.22 1.70
C GLN A 214 20.48 -14.89 1.11
N MET A 215 21.01 -14.87 -0.13
CA MET A 215 21.34 -13.62 -0.83
C MET A 215 20.12 -12.71 -0.92
N GLN A 216 18.96 -13.25 -1.30
CA GLN A 216 17.69 -12.50 -1.34
C GLN A 216 17.30 -11.87 -0.01
N ALA A 217 17.58 -12.55 1.11
CA ALA A 217 17.32 -12.00 2.44
C ALA A 217 18.26 -10.82 2.80
N HIS A 218 19.40 -10.71 2.12
CA HIS A 218 20.42 -9.68 2.31
C HIS A 218 20.49 -8.66 1.15
N PHE A 219 19.44 -8.61 0.32
CA PHE A 219 19.34 -7.62 -0.75
C PHE A 219 19.00 -6.23 -0.20
N GLU A 220 19.83 -5.24 -0.52
CA GLU A 220 19.59 -3.84 -0.15
C GLU A 220 19.71 -2.92 -1.37
N GLU A 221 18.81 -1.94 -1.42
CA GLU A 221 18.86 -0.85 -2.41
C GLU A 221 19.34 0.41 -1.71
N THR A 222 20.48 0.95 -2.17
CA THR A 222 21.01 2.22 -1.69
C THR A 222 20.85 3.27 -2.79
N ALA A 223 20.11 4.34 -2.50
CA ALA A 223 20.08 5.53 -3.35
C ALA A 223 20.81 6.68 -2.64
N THR A 224 21.57 7.47 -3.40
CA THR A 224 22.38 8.57 -2.83
C THR A 224 21.53 9.69 -2.21
N ALA A 225 20.32 9.91 -2.74
CA ALA A 225 19.32 10.78 -2.17
C ALA A 225 17.92 10.41 -2.70
N TYR A 226 16.88 10.84 -1.99
CA TYR A 226 15.49 10.71 -2.42
C TYR A 226 14.86 12.11 -2.50
N GLU A 227 14.28 12.45 -3.65
CA GLU A 227 13.51 13.67 -3.84
C GLU A 227 12.02 13.36 -3.67
N VAL A 228 11.34 14.09 -2.80
CA VAL A 228 9.90 13.97 -2.58
C VAL A 228 9.19 14.91 -3.53
N ARG A 229 8.39 14.36 -4.46
CA ARG A 229 7.58 15.14 -5.39
C ARG A 229 6.10 15.00 -5.07
N VAL A 230 5.43 16.14 -4.91
CA VAL A 230 3.97 16.19 -4.77
C VAL A 230 3.36 16.53 -6.12
N SER A 231 2.68 15.56 -6.71
CA SER A 231 2.06 15.70 -8.05
C SER A 231 0.62 16.21 -7.99
N GLN A 232 -0.06 16.01 -6.86
CA GLN A 232 -1.41 16.53 -6.61
C GLN A 232 -1.48 17.03 -5.17
N GLY A 233 -2.01 18.24 -4.96
CA GLY A 233 -2.10 18.85 -3.63
C GLY A 233 -3.24 18.29 -2.77
N PHE A 234 -4.32 17.88 -3.44
CA PHE A 234 -5.44 17.14 -2.86
C PHE A 234 -5.91 16.09 -3.86
N SER A 235 -6.68 15.11 -3.40
CA SER A 235 -7.20 14.03 -4.25
C SER A 235 -8.69 13.86 -4.04
N THR A 236 -9.44 13.60 -5.10
CA THR A 236 -10.83 13.18 -4.98
C THR A 236 -10.89 11.80 -4.33
N LEU A 237 -11.91 11.59 -3.48
CA LEU A 237 -12.15 10.30 -2.87
C LEU A 237 -12.59 9.31 -3.93
N LYS A 238 -11.94 8.13 -3.97
CA LYS A 238 -12.35 7.05 -4.87
C LYS A 238 -13.72 6.49 -4.47
N PRO A 239 -14.57 6.09 -5.43
CA PRO A 239 -15.85 5.47 -5.11
C PRO A 239 -15.64 4.10 -4.45
N CYS A 240 -16.36 3.85 -3.35
CA CYS A 240 -16.45 2.52 -2.73
C CYS A 240 -17.66 1.77 -3.28
N ASN A 241 -17.42 0.72 -4.07
CA ASN A 241 -18.48 -0.11 -4.62
C ASN A 241 -18.77 -1.27 -3.67
N TYR A 242 -19.95 -1.25 -3.05
CA TYR A 242 -20.43 -2.35 -2.22
C TYR A 242 -21.57 -3.08 -2.93
N THR A 243 -21.40 -4.38 -3.15
CA THR A 243 -22.50 -5.25 -3.57
C THR A 243 -23.23 -5.72 -2.31
N VAL A 244 -24.53 -5.43 -2.24
CA VAL A 244 -25.44 -5.90 -1.20
C VAL A 244 -26.67 -6.50 -1.85
N SER A 245 -27.29 -7.47 -1.17
CA SER A 245 -28.59 -7.98 -1.58
C SER A 245 -29.63 -6.87 -1.43
N ALA A 246 -30.60 -6.79 -2.35
CA ALA A 246 -31.59 -5.70 -2.38
C ALA A 246 -32.40 -5.57 -1.07
N ASP A 247 -32.53 -6.65 -0.31
CA ASP A 247 -33.27 -6.71 0.96
C ASP A 247 -32.39 -6.59 2.21
N GLU A 248 -31.08 -6.34 2.06
CA GLU A 248 -30.18 -6.23 3.22
C GLU A 248 -30.37 -4.88 3.93
N PRO A 249 -30.74 -4.88 5.22
CA PRO A 249 -31.02 -3.63 5.93
C PRO A 249 -29.75 -2.82 6.17
N VAL A 250 -29.83 -1.51 5.96
CA VAL A 250 -28.75 -0.59 6.36
C VAL A 250 -28.79 -0.42 7.88
N HIS A 251 -27.71 -0.83 8.54
CA HIS A 251 -27.58 -0.74 9.99
C HIS A 251 -27.03 0.63 10.42
N SER A 252 -27.52 1.15 11.55
CA SER A 252 -26.89 2.32 12.17
C SER A 252 -25.60 1.91 12.85
N VAL A 253 -24.51 2.66 12.62
CA VAL A 253 -23.19 2.41 13.25
C VAL A 253 -23.26 2.38 14.79
N ARG A 254 -24.20 3.14 15.38
CA ARG A 254 -24.39 3.26 16.83
C ARG A 254 -25.10 2.05 17.44
N GLN A 255 -25.84 1.28 16.63
CA GLN A 255 -26.50 0.06 17.10
C GLN A 255 -25.45 -1.04 17.25
N THR A 256 -25.45 -1.71 18.42
CA THR A 256 -24.55 -2.84 18.65
C THR A 256 -25.12 -4.06 17.91
N PRO A 257 -24.39 -4.65 16.94
CA PRO A 257 -24.87 -5.82 16.22
C PRO A 257 -25.09 -7.00 17.19
N LYS A 258 -26.18 -7.75 17.00
CA LYS A 258 -26.43 -8.99 17.76
C LYS A 258 -25.46 -10.11 17.33
N ASP A 259 -25.15 -10.16 16.03
CA ASP A 259 -24.25 -11.15 15.42
C ASP A 259 -22.92 -10.51 15.03
N VAL A 260 -22.01 -10.34 16.00
CA VAL A 260 -20.67 -9.77 15.77
C VAL A 260 -19.88 -10.53 14.70
N GLY A 261 -20.07 -11.85 14.59
CA GLY A 261 -19.40 -12.69 13.59
C GLY A 261 -19.81 -12.41 12.14
N LYS A 262 -20.93 -11.71 11.90
CA LYS A 262 -21.42 -11.36 10.55
C LYS A 262 -21.14 -9.91 10.16
N ILE A 263 -20.35 -9.18 10.94
CA ILE A 263 -20.14 -7.74 10.73
C ILE A 263 -19.58 -7.39 9.34
N LYS A 264 -18.77 -8.28 8.77
CA LYS A 264 -18.21 -8.14 7.41
C LYS A 264 -19.26 -8.14 6.30
N GLN A 265 -20.43 -8.73 6.57
CA GLN A 265 -21.52 -8.83 5.60
C GLN A 265 -22.42 -7.58 5.68
N MET A 266 -22.61 -7.06 6.89
CA MET A 266 -23.50 -5.94 7.19
C MET A 266 -23.06 -4.63 6.53
N LEU A 267 -24.05 -3.90 6.00
CA LEU A 267 -23.86 -2.53 5.51
C LEU A 267 -24.28 -1.52 6.58
N PHE A 268 -23.40 -0.57 6.88
CA PHE A 268 -23.68 0.50 7.83
C PHE A 268 -23.88 1.84 7.11
N GLY A 269 -24.76 2.67 7.63
CA GLY A 269 -25.06 3.99 7.08
C GLY A 269 -25.63 4.94 8.13
N GLY A 270 -26.15 6.09 7.66
CA GLY A 270 -26.65 7.15 8.54
C GLY A 270 -25.54 7.93 9.24
N PHE A 271 -24.39 8.05 8.57
CA PHE A 271 -23.27 8.86 9.04
C PHE A 271 -23.54 10.35 8.78
N ALA A 272 -23.15 11.20 9.71
CA ALA A 272 -23.13 12.65 9.56
C ALA A 272 -21.72 13.18 9.25
N LYS A 273 -20.66 12.51 9.75
CA LYS A 273 -19.26 12.93 9.59
C LYS A 273 -18.44 12.04 8.67
N CYS A 274 -18.96 10.88 8.28
CA CYS A 274 -18.31 10.04 7.27
C CYS A 274 -18.46 10.66 5.88
N LEU A 275 -17.39 10.69 5.09
CA LEU A 275 -17.42 11.19 3.71
C LEU A 275 -18.05 10.20 2.71
N TYR A 276 -18.33 8.97 3.16
CA TYR A 276 -19.11 8.00 2.41
C TYR A 276 -20.48 7.76 3.05
N PRO A 277 -21.54 7.65 2.23
CA PRO A 277 -22.89 7.41 2.75
C PRO A 277 -23.03 6.02 3.40
N PHE A 278 -22.23 5.05 2.93
CA PHE A 278 -22.27 3.66 3.38
C PHE A 278 -20.86 3.11 3.62
N GLN A 279 -20.74 2.20 4.59
CA GLN A 279 -19.46 1.56 4.93
C GLN A 279 -19.66 0.11 5.39
N LYS A 280 -18.68 -0.75 5.06
CA LYS A 280 -18.50 -2.08 5.67
C LYS A 280 -17.28 -2.08 6.59
N PHE A 281 -17.32 -2.90 7.64
CA PHE A 281 -16.24 -3.03 8.63
C PHE A 281 -15.72 -4.46 8.65
N ASP A 282 -14.41 -4.62 8.76
CA ASP A 282 -13.80 -5.95 8.84
C ASP A 282 -13.91 -6.55 10.25
N SER A 283 -14.07 -5.69 11.26
CA SER A 283 -14.17 -6.08 12.66
C SER A 283 -15.13 -5.20 13.47
N ASP A 284 -15.63 -5.71 14.60
CA ASP A 284 -16.42 -4.88 15.53
C ASP A 284 -15.57 -3.81 16.21
N THR A 285 -14.26 -4.03 16.33
CA THR A 285 -13.31 -3.01 16.76
C THR A 285 -13.35 -1.79 15.85
N GLU A 286 -13.27 -1.98 14.53
CA GLU A 286 -13.39 -0.88 13.55
C GLU A 286 -14.74 -0.17 13.66
N ARG A 287 -15.85 -0.93 13.75
CA ARG A 287 -17.18 -0.31 13.94
C ARG A 287 -17.21 0.55 15.21
N ARG A 288 -16.63 0.06 16.32
CA ARG A 288 -16.55 0.81 17.58
C ARG A 288 -15.68 2.06 17.46
N VAL A 289 -14.58 2.00 16.70
CA VAL A 289 -13.80 3.20 16.35
C VAL A 289 -14.65 4.16 15.54
N ALA A 290 -15.37 3.70 14.51
CA ALA A 290 -16.27 4.54 13.71
C ALA A 290 -17.34 5.25 14.56
N VAL A 291 -17.88 4.61 15.62
CA VAL A 291 -18.79 5.27 16.58
C VAL A 291 -18.11 6.45 17.30
N ILE A 292 -16.84 6.31 17.68
CA ILE A 292 -16.06 7.37 18.32
C ILE A 292 -15.77 8.48 17.31
N LEU A 293 -15.36 8.13 16.09
CA LEU A 293 -15.12 9.10 15.01
C LEU A 293 -16.36 9.93 14.69
N GLU A 294 -17.51 9.26 14.62
CA GLU A 294 -18.80 9.92 14.38
C GLU A 294 -19.22 10.88 15.50
N SER A 295 -18.62 10.76 16.68
CA SER A 295 -18.84 11.67 17.81
C SER A 295 -17.82 12.81 17.80
N ASP A 296 -16.54 12.53 17.60
CA ASP A 296 -15.45 13.45 17.92
C ASP A 296 -14.73 14.06 16.70
N ALA A 297 -14.72 13.39 15.54
CA ALA A 297 -14.00 13.88 14.35
C ALA A 297 -14.70 15.09 13.72
N GLN A 298 -14.02 15.79 12.81
CA GLN A 298 -14.66 16.74 11.89
C GLN A 298 -15.16 16.01 10.64
N LYS A 299 -14.29 15.19 10.06
CA LYS A 299 -14.58 14.32 8.91
C LYS A 299 -13.83 13.02 9.06
N TRP A 300 -14.34 11.93 8.53
CA TRP A 300 -13.59 10.67 8.47
C TRP A 300 -14.04 9.80 7.30
N PHE A 301 -13.22 8.84 6.90
CA PHE A 301 -13.62 7.78 5.96
C PHE A 301 -12.69 6.57 6.06
N LYS A 302 -13.10 5.42 5.50
CA LYS A 302 -12.20 4.29 5.25
C LYS A 302 -11.68 4.39 3.81
N PRO A 303 -10.36 4.46 3.57
CA PRO A 303 -9.82 4.65 2.24
C PRO A 303 -9.98 3.40 1.36
N ALA A 304 -10.18 3.63 0.06
CA ALA A 304 -10.16 2.57 -0.94
C ALA A 304 -8.74 2.31 -1.47
N GLN A 305 -8.56 1.15 -2.11
CA GLN A 305 -7.30 0.79 -2.75
C GLN A 305 -6.85 1.82 -3.80
N GLY A 306 -5.56 2.15 -3.81
CA GLY A 306 -4.93 3.16 -4.65
C GLY A 306 -5.25 4.61 -4.27
N GLN A 307 -5.78 4.89 -3.08
CA GLN A 307 -6.04 6.26 -2.60
C GLN A 307 -4.76 6.97 -2.14
N PHE A 308 -3.90 6.28 -1.39
CA PHE A 308 -2.71 6.87 -0.76
C PHE A 308 -1.39 6.49 -1.44
N LEU A 309 -1.34 5.37 -2.17
CA LEU A 309 -0.13 4.85 -2.80
C LEU A 309 1.04 4.68 -1.79
N ILE A 310 0.71 4.30 -0.55
CA ILE A 310 1.72 3.92 0.45
C ILE A 310 2.09 2.47 0.18
N TYR A 311 3.37 2.17 0.07
CA TYR A 311 3.86 0.83 -0.17
C TYR A 311 4.83 0.39 0.92
N TRP A 312 4.78 -0.90 1.26
CA TRP A 312 5.67 -1.52 2.23
C TRP A 312 6.26 -2.81 1.65
N LYS A 313 7.50 -3.15 2.06
CA LYS A 313 8.20 -4.35 1.60
C LYS A 313 7.64 -5.60 2.30
N SER A 314 7.15 -6.55 1.51
CA SER A 314 6.61 -7.84 1.94
C SER A 314 7.45 -8.97 1.35
N GLY A 315 8.64 -9.20 1.90
CA GLY A 315 9.64 -10.06 1.25
C GLY A 315 10.19 -9.35 0.01
N LEU A 316 10.16 -10.02 -1.15
CA LEU A 316 10.60 -9.47 -2.43
C LEU A 316 9.56 -8.59 -3.12
N ASP A 317 8.29 -8.68 -2.69
CA ASP A 317 7.20 -7.90 -3.27
C ASP A 317 6.97 -6.59 -2.52
N SER A 318 6.50 -5.58 -3.26
CA SER A 318 5.96 -4.35 -2.68
C SER A 318 4.44 -4.42 -2.67
N LYS A 319 3.82 -4.23 -1.49
CA LYS A 319 2.35 -4.25 -1.35
C LYS A 319 1.85 -2.88 -0.94
N GLU A 320 0.69 -2.51 -1.48
CA GLU A 320 0.01 -1.29 -1.04
C GLU A 320 -0.48 -1.46 0.41
N TYR A 321 -0.19 -0.47 1.24
CA TYR A 321 -0.79 -0.30 2.55
C TYR A 321 -2.01 0.60 2.45
N VAL A 322 -3.17 0.06 2.84
CA VAL A 322 -4.42 0.81 2.97
C VAL A 322 -4.77 0.88 4.46
N PRO A 323 -4.72 2.07 5.09
CA PRO A 323 -5.03 2.22 6.51
C PRO A 323 -6.52 2.03 6.76
N ASP A 324 -6.89 1.63 7.98
CA ASP A 324 -8.30 1.45 8.33
C ASP A 324 -9.13 2.73 8.21
N PHE A 325 -8.61 3.87 8.67
CA PHE A 325 -9.32 5.14 8.75
C PHE A 325 -8.43 6.33 8.40
N VAL A 326 -9.05 7.34 7.80
CA VAL A 326 -8.53 8.71 7.69
C VAL A 326 -9.45 9.61 8.48
N VAL A 327 -8.88 10.43 9.38
CA VAL A 327 -9.65 11.22 10.34
C VAL A 327 -9.16 12.66 10.35
N GLU A 328 -10.03 13.61 10.01
CA GLU A 328 -9.75 15.02 10.19
C GLU A 328 -10.25 15.47 11.57
N THR A 329 -9.38 16.11 12.34
CA THR A 329 -9.66 16.71 13.65
C THR A 329 -9.35 18.21 13.62
N GLU A 330 -9.64 18.92 14.71
CA GLU A 330 -9.22 20.31 14.86
C GLU A 330 -7.69 20.49 14.80
N GLU A 331 -6.94 19.54 15.38
CA GLU A 331 -5.48 19.64 15.52
C GLU A 331 -4.68 19.09 14.33
N GLY A 332 -5.28 18.22 13.50
CA GLY A 332 -4.53 17.45 12.52
C GLY A 332 -5.37 16.42 11.76
N ILE A 333 -4.74 15.75 10.79
CA ILE A 333 -5.32 14.63 10.06
C ILE A 333 -4.60 13.34 10.49
N TRP A 334 -5.34 12.28 10.79
CA TRP A 334 -4.77 11.02 11.24
C TRP A 334 -4.97 9.93 10.20
N LEU A 335 -3.89 9.20 9.91
CA LEU A 335 -3.96 7.84 9.39
C LEU A 335 -4.05 6.91 10.60
N ALA A 336 -5.19 6.26 10.77
CA ALA A 336 -5.44 5.38 11.91
C ALA A 336 -5.63 3.93 11.47
N GLU A 337 -4.94 3.03 12.17
CA GLU A 337 -4.99 1.58 11.98
C GLU A 337 -5.44 0.92 13.28
N THR A 338 -6.30 -0.09 13.21
CA THR A 338 -6.65 -0.91 14.37
C THR A 338 -5.97 -2.28 14.28
N LYS A 339 -5.40 -2.75 15.39
CA LYS A 339 -4.71 -4.06 15.39
C LYS A 339 -4.88 -4.84 16.69
N ALA A 340 -4.85 -6.16 16.58
CA ALA A 340 -4.77 -7.03 17.74
C ALA A 340 -3.47 -6.75 18.51
N ARG A 341 -3.53 -6.73 19.84
CA ARG A 341 -2.37 -6.35 20.67
C ARG A 341 -1.15 -7.23 20.41
N ASN A 342 -1.38 -8.52 20.23
CA ASN A 342 -0.32 -9.51 19.99
C ASN A 342 0.36 -9.33 18.62
N ASP A 343 -0.30 -8.64 17.68
CA ASP A 343 0.23 -8.44 16.33
C ASP A 343 1.01 -7.12 16.20
N LEU A 344 0.94 -6.23 17.20
CA LEU A 344 1.57 -4.90 17.15
C LEU A 344 3.09 -4.94 16.98
N SER A 345 3.73 -6.03 17.43
CA SER A 345 5.17 -6.25 17.29
C SER A 345 5.52 -7.17 16.11
N SER A 346 4.55 -7.54 15.29
CA SER A 346 4.84 -8.37 14.11
C SER A 346 5.65 -7.57 13.09
N PRO A 347 6.63 -8.19 12.39
CA PRO A 347 7.45 -7.50 11.39
C PRO A 347 6.61 -6.81 10.31
N GLU A 348 5.53 -7.45 9.86
CA GLU A 348 4.60 -6.89 8.89
C GLU A 348 3.92 -5.61 9.38
N VAL A 349 3.42 -5.58 10.63
CA VAL A 349 2.76 -4.39 11.19
C VAL A 349 3.77 -3.26 11.39
N LEU A 350 4.99 -3.57 11.80
CA LEU A 350 6.05 -2.57 11.95
C LEU A 350 6.46 -1.98 10.60
N ALA A 351 6.61 -2.79 9.55
CA ALA A 351 6.95 -2.32 8.21
C ALA A 351 5.85 -1.40 7.62
N LYS A 352 4.57 -1.75 7.80
CA LYS A 352 3.43 -0.88 7.43
C LYS A 352 3.44 0.42 8.21
N ALA A 353 3.66 0.35 9.53
CA ALA A 353 3.72 1.53 10.39
C ALA A 353 4.85 2.47 9.98
N GLU A 354 6.03 1.95 9.67
CA GLU A 354 7.17 2.76 9.21
C GLU A 354 6.86 3.49 7.89
N ALA A 355 6.29 2.78 6.91
CA ALA A 355 5.88 3.36 5.64
C ALA A 355 4.82 4.46 5.84
N ALA A 356 3.84 4.23 6.72
CA ALA A 356 2.79 5.20 7.03
C ALA A 356 3.33 6.44 7.75
N VAL A 357 4.26 6.27 8.70
CA VAL A 357 4.91 7.39 9.40
C VAL A 357 5.71 8.25 8.43
N LYS A 358 6.53 7.63 7.56
CA LYS A 358 7.28 8.35 6.52
C LYS A 358 6.36 9.13 5.58
N TRP A 359 5.27 8.51 5.15
CA TRP A 359 4.27 9.20 4.32
C TRP A 359 3.62 10.39 5.06
N CYS A 360 3.23 10.21 6.33
CA CYS A 360 2.66 11.28 7.16
C CYS A 360 3.65 12.45 7.35
N GLN A 361 4.96 12.18 7.43
CA GLN A 361 5.97 13.23 7.51
C GLN A 361 5.97 14.08 6.23
N HIS A 362 6.09 13.45 5.07
CA HIS A 362 6.07 14.15 3.78
C HIS A 362 4.74 14.90 3.55
N ALA A 363 3.62 14.29 3.93
CA ALA A 363 2.30 14.92 3.83
C ALA A 363 2.18 16.14 4.76
N SER A 364 2.76 16.06 5.97
CA SER A 364 2.81 17.18 6.91
C SER A 364 3.67 18.32 6.39
N ASP A 365 4.86 18.02 5.87
CA ASP A 365 5.79 19.01 5.34
C ASP A 365 5.13 19.81 4.21
N TYR A 366 4.45 19.12 3.28
CA TYR A 366 3.69 19.76 2.21
C TYR A 366 2.49 20.55 2.73
N ALA A 367 1.65 19.95 3.57
CA ALA A 367 0.43 20.58 4.06
C ALA A 367 0.73 21.84 4.87
N LEU A 368 1.71 21.80 5.78
CA LEU A 368 2.08 22.95 6.62
C LEU A 368 2.66 24.11 5.81
N GLN A 369 3.44 23.83 4.76
CA GLN A 369 3.92 24.86 3.84
C GLN A 369 2.78 25.62 3.13
N HIS A 370 1.62 24.98 3.00
CA HIS A 370 0.46 25.52 2.31
C HIS A 370 -0.72 25.85 3.25
N GLY A 371 -0.45 26.00 4.56
CA GLY A 371 -1.46 26.39 5.55
C GLY A 371 -2.50 25.31 5.90
N GLY A 372 -2.23 24.06 5.52
CA GLY A 372 -3.01 22.89 5.87
C GLY A 372 -2.66 22.31 7.24
N LYS A 373 -3.26 21.15 7.54
CA LYS A 373 -3.09 20.43 8.81
C LYS A 373 -1.97 19.40 8.73
N ALA A 374 -1.25 19.20 9.84
CA ALA A 374 -0.26 18.13 9.96
C ALA A 374 -0.92 16.74 9.96
N TRP A 375 -0.20 15.77 9.39
CA TRP A 375 -0.57 14.37 9.32
C TRP A 375 0.10 13.55 10.43
N ARG A 376 -0.65 12.65 11.06
CA ARG A 376 -0.15 11.77 12.14
C ARG A 376 -0.54 10.33 11.86
N TYR A 377 0.34 9.38 12.17
CA TYR A 377 0.00 7.95 12.11
C TYR A 377 -0.30 7.41 13.51
N VAL A 378 -1.46 6.77 13.69
CA VAL A 378 -1.94 6.26 14.97
C VAL A 378 -2.27 4.77 14.87
N LEU A 379 -1.56 3.94 15.62
CA LEU A 379 -1.75 2.48 15.61
C LEU A 379 -2.48 2.02 16.88
N ILE A 380 -3.79 1.84 16.79
CA ILE A 380 -4.71 1.64 17.92
C ILE A 380 -4.83 0.14 18.26
N PRO A 381 -4.48 -0.27 19.49
CA PRO A 381 -4.73 -1.63 19.96
C PRO A 381 -6.24 -1.88 20.13
N HIS A 382 -6.74 -3.02 19.67
CA HIS A 382 -8.18 -3.35 19.71
C HIS A 382 -8.80 -3.32 21.13
N ASP A 383 -8.02 -3.64 22.15
CA ASP A 383 -8.44 -3.71 23.55
C ASP A 383 -8.52 -2.33 24.21
N GLU A 384 -7.96 -1.30 23.58
CA GLU A 384 -8.05 0.09 24.03
C GLU A 384 -9.31 0.78 23.50
N VAL A 385 -10.00 0.18 22.53
CA VAL A 385 -11.23 0.72 21.95
C VAL A 385 -12.39 0.43 22.90
N SER A 386 -13.01 1.48 23.45
CA SER A 386 -14.23 1.34 24.27
C SER A 386 -15.15 2.55 24.16
N LYS A 387 -16.42 2.39 24.52
CA LYS A 387 -17.44 3.47 24.47
C LYS A 387 -17.11 4.66 25.37
N ALA A 388 -16.23 4.48 26.37
CA ALA A 388 -15.81 5.52 27.28
C ALA A 388 -14.63 6.35 26.74
N LYS A 389 -13.98 5.90 25.67
CA LYS A 389 -12.83 6.58 25.07
C LYS A 389 -13.29 7.70 24.15
N ARG A 390 -12.47 8.74 24.09
CA ARG A 390 -12.55 9.83 23.12
C ARG A 390 -11.45 9.68 22.09
N LEU A 391 -11.61 10.35 20.97
CA LEU A 391 -10.62 10.33 19.89
C LEU A 391 -9.23 10.75 20.38
N ALA A 392 -9.15 11.79 21.20
CA ALA A 392 -7.91 12.28 21.80
C ALA A 392 -7.16 11.22 22.63
N ASP A 393 -7.86 10.26 23.24
CA ASP A 393 -7.23 9.19 24.04
C ASP A 393 -6.36 8.26 23.18
N PHE A 394 -6.56 8.25 21.85
CA PHE A 394 -5.79 7.43 20.93
C PHE A 394 -4.47 8.09 20.49
N LEU A 395 -4.28 9.40 20.73
CA LEU A 395 -3.03 10.09 20.39
C LEU A 395 -1.79 9.52 21.10
N ARG A 396 -1.95 8.89 22.27
CA ARG A 396 -0.84 8.20 22.95
C ARG A 396 -0.30 6.99 22.17
N PHE A 397 -1.01 6.54 21.15
CA PHE A 397 -0.58 5.48 20.23
C PHE A 397 -0.05 6.03 18.89
N GLU A 398 0.17 7.34 18.82
CA GLU A 398 0.90 7.96 17.71
C GLU A 398 2.28 7.31 17.56
N LYS A 399 2.63 6.95 16.33
CA LYS A 399 3.98 6.52 15.98
C LYS A 399 4.72 7.67 15.34
N LYS A 400 6.00 7.78 15.67
CA LYS A 400 6.91 8.81 15.16
C LYS A 400 8.13 8.12 14.54
N VAL A 401 8.81 8.84 13.66
CA VAL A 401 10.11 8.41 13.16
C VAL A 401 11.04 8.31 14.37
N VAL A 402 11.70 7.17 14.52
CA VAL A 402 12.72 6.95 15.56
C VAL A 402 14.04 7.54 15.10
#